data_AF-A0A1G6HWT4-F1
#
_entry.id   AF-A0A1G6HWT4-F1
#
_cell.length_a   1.000
_cell.length_b   1.000
_cell.length_c   1.000
_cell.angle_alpha   90.00
_cell.angle_beta   90.00
_cell.angle_gamma   90.00
#
_symmetry.space_group_name_H-M   'P 1'
#
loop_
_entity.id
_entity.type
_entity.pdbx_description
1 polymer ?
#
loop_
_entity_poly.entity_id
_entity_poly.type
_entity_poly.pdbx_seq_one_letter_code
_entity_poly.pdbx_strand_id
1 'polypeptide(L)' 'MKNLDDLNALAKNLLKDTIDILLEEELKDTLGYDKYDYKAKQTDNSKNGAYFQQLCSWAWHI' A
#
# COMPACT_ATOMS: atom_id res chain seq x y z
N MET A 1 -9.55 12.00 -27.66
CA MET A 1 -10.21 11.74 -26.36
C MET A 1 -9.09 11.45 -25.37
N LYS A 2 -8.45 12.49 -24.81
CA LYS A 2 -7.34 12.36 -23.83
C LYS A 2 -7.87 12.38 -22.38
N ASN A 3 -8.94 13.14 -22.15
CA ASN A 3 -9.44 13.45 -20.81
C ASN A 3 -9.97 12.25 -20.01
N LEU A 4 -10.52 11.22 -20.66
CA LEU A 4 -11.08 10.05 -19.95
C LEU A 4 -9.98 9.08 -19.50
N ASP A 5 -8.92 8.93 -20.31
CA ASP A 5 -7.74 8.15 -19.92
C ASP A 5 -6.99 8.85 -18.78
N ASP A 6 -6.89 10.18 -18.84
CA ASP A 6 -6.27 11.00 -17.79
C ASP A 6 -7.06 10.92 -16.47
N LEU A 7 -8.40 10.96 -16.52
CA LEU A 7 -9.26 10.76 -15.34
C LEU A 7 -9.05 9.37 -14.74
N ASN A 8 -9.04 8.33 -15.58
CA ASN A 8 -8.82 6.95 -15.14
C ASN A 8 -7.43 6.79 -14.49
N ALA A 9 -6.40 7.40 -15.06
CA ALA A 9 -5.06 7.43 -14.47
C ALA A 9 -5.05 8.13 -13.10
N LEU A 10 -5.74 9.28 -12.98
CA LEU A 10 -5.88 9.99 -11.71
C LEU A 10 -6.59 9.14 -10.66
N ALA A 11 -7.70 8.47 -11.02
CA ALA A 11 -8.42 7.60 -10.11
C ALA A 11 -7.57 6.40 -9.66
N LYS A 12 -6.82 5.78 -10.58
CA LYS A 12 -5.90 4.69 -10.26
C LYS A 12 -4.79 5.13 -9.30
N ASN A 13 -4.21 6.31 -9.50
CA ASN A 13 -3.17 6.84 -8.62
C ASN A 13 -3.73 7.16 -7.23
N LEU A 14 -4.90 7.80 -7.15
CA LEU A 14 -5.56 8.10 -5.87
C LEU A 14 -5.86 6.81 -5.09
N LEU A 15 -6.38 5.78 -5.76
CA LEU A 15 -6.66 4.50 -5.13
C LEU A 15 -5.38 3.80 -4.68
N LYS A 16 -4.32 3.84 -5.50
CA LYS A 16 -3.00 3.30 -5.14
C LYS A 16 -2.49 3.96 -3.85
N ASP A 17 -2.48 5.29 -3.80
CA ASP A 17 -1.98 6.01 -2.63
C ASP A 17 -2.85 5.76 -1.39
N THR A 18 -4.17 5.63 -1.57
CA THR A 18 -5.09 5.29 -0.47
C THR A 18 -4.82 3.89 0.08
N ILE A 19 -4.60 2.90 -0.79
CA ILE A 19 -4.28 1.53 -0.36
C ILE A 19 -2.92 1.48 0.35
N ASP A 20 -1.92 2.19 -0.18
CA ASP A 20 -0.60 2.27 0.45
C ASP A 20 -0.72 2.83 1.89
N ILE A 21 -1.52 3.88 2.11
CA ILE A 21 -1.79 4.43 3.45
C ILE A 21 -2.47 3.41 4.37
N LEU A 22 -3.52 2.73 3.88
CA LEU A 22 -4.26 1.76 4.68
C LEU A 22 -3.38 0.58 5.11
N LEU A 23 -2.54 0.05 4.21
CA LEU A 23 -1.61 -1.03 4.52
C LEU A 23 -0.53 -0.60 5.52
N GLU A 24 -0.04 0.64 5.43
CA GLU A 24 0.93 1.16 6.39
C GLU A 24 0.36 1.29 7.80
N GLU A 25 -0.89 1.74 7.93
CA GLU A 25 -1.62 1.80 9.20
C GLU A 25 -1.93 0.40 9.74
N GLU A 26 -2.41 -0.54 8.93
CA GLU A 26 -2.63 -1.93 9.37
C GLU A 26 -1.33 -2.57 9.87
N LEU A 27 -0.20 -2.29 9.23
CA LEU A 27 1.11 -2.78 9.65
C LEU A 27 1.57 -2.15 10.98
N LYS A 28 1.26 -0.86 11.19
CA LYS A 28 1.52 -0.17 12.46
C LYS A 28 0.69 -0.79 13.58
N ASP A 29 -0.60 -1.02 13.36
CA ASP A 29 -1.49 -1.63 14.35
C ASP A 29 -1.08 -3.06 14.68
N THR A 30 -0.72 -3.86 13.66
CA THR A 30 -0.34 -5.27 13.84
C THR A 30 0.97 -5.42 14.59
N LEU A 31 1.96 -4.57 14.30
CA LEU A 31 3.28 -4.64 14.94
C LEU A 31 3.35 -3.81 16.24
N GLY A 32 2.45 -2.85 16.41
CA GLY A 32 2.40 -1.96 17.57
C GLY A 32 3.49 -0.89 17.61
N TYR A 33 4.14 -0.59 16.47
CA TYR A 33 5.18 0.44 16.40
C TYR A 33 5.29 1.10 15.01
N ASP A 34 5.72 2.37 14.99
CA ASP A 34 5.96 3.13 13.77
C ASP A 34 7.27 2.73 13.08
N LYS A 35 7.41 2.97 11.77
CA LYS A 35 8.55 2.50 10.94
C LYS A 35 9.93 2.82 11.52
N TYR A 36 10.06 3.91 12.26
CA TYR A 36 11.32 4.36 12.87
C TYR A 36 11.30 4.38 14.40
N ASP A 37 10.22 3.94 15.04
CA ASP A 37 10.12 3.86 16.49
C ASP A 37 10.50 2.46 17.00
N TYR A 38 11.75 2.09 16.75
CA TYR A 38 12.29 0.81 17.23
C TYR A 38 12.41 0.76 18.76
N LYS A 39 12.38 1.91 19.45
CA LYS A 39 12.47 1.97 20.92
C LYS A 39 11.14 1.60 21.58
N ALA A 40 10.02 1.93 20.96
CA ALA A 40 8.70 1.50 21.43
C ALA A 40 8.36 0.05 21.07
N LYS A 41 9.14 -0.59 20.18
CA LYS A 41 8.90 -1.96 19.70
C LYS A 41 8.85 -2.98 20.83
N GLN A 42 7.68 -3.55 21.07
CA GLN A 42 7.44 -4.63 22.05
C GLN A 42 7.40 -6.03 21.41
N THR A 43 7.75 -6.16 20.14
CA THR A 43 7.67 -7.41 19.36
C THR A 43 9.01 -7.80 18.74
N ASP A 44 9.26 -9.10 18.62
CA ASP A 44 10.44 -9.63 17.92
C ASP A 44 10.30 -9.45 16.39
N ASN A 45 9.07 -9.40 15.87
CA ASN A 45 8.80 -9.27 14.43
C ASN A 45 9.14 -7.87 13.90
N SER A 46 9.68 -7.76 12.68
CA SER A 46 10.15 -6.49 12.12
C SER A 46 9.61 -6.24 10.71
N LYS A 47 9.34 -4.98 10.36
CA LYS A 47 9.05 -4.57 8.97
C LYS A 47 10.22 -4.98 8.06
N ASN A 48 9.94 -5.62 6.93
CA ASN A 48 10.96 -6.15 6.01
C ASN A 48 11.01 -5.40 4.66
N GLY A 49 10.77 -4.09 4.69
CA GLY A 49 10.66 -3.28 3.47
C GLY A 49 9.29 -3.37 2.80
N ALA A 50 9.24 -3.04 1.51
CA ALA A 50 8.01 -3.01 0.71
C ALA A 50 8.18 -3.89 -0.53
N TYR A 51 7.10 -4.54 -0.96
CA TYR A 51 7.06 -5.36 -2.16
C TYR A 51 6.06 -4.78 -3.16
N PHE A 52 6.45 -4.74 -4.43
CA PHE A 52 5.52 -4.33 -5.48
C PHE A 52 4.45 -5.41 -5.68
N GLN A 53 3.19 -5.00 -5.62
CA GLN A 53 2.07 -5.85 -5.99
C GLN A 53 1.25 -5.17 -7.08
N GLN A 54 0.99 -5.90 -8.16
CA GLN A 54 0.09 -5.44 -9.20
C GLN A 54 -1.35 -5.83 -8.83
N LEU A 55 -2.10 -4.86 -8.33
CA LEU A 55 -3.53 -5.03 -8.08
C LEU A 55 -4.27 -5.01 -9.43
N CYS A 56 -5.06 -6.05 -9.68
CA CYS A 56 -5.78 -6.33 -10.93
C CYS A 56 -4.90 -6.59 -12.17
N SER A 57 -4.50 -7.86 -12.37
CA SER A 57 -3.89 -8.36 -13.62
C SER A 57 -4.50 -9.69 -14.09
N TRP A 58 -5.11 -10.47 -13.19
CA TRP A 58 -5.64 -11.81 -13.51
C TRP A 58 -6.93 -11.84 -14.35
N ALA A 59 -7.51 -10.68 -14.67
CA ALA A 59 -8.74 -10.57 -15.47
C ALA A 59 -8.51 -10.63 -17.00
N TRP A 60 -7.26 -10.70 -17.48
CA TRP A 60 -6.93 -10.71 -18.91
C TRP A 60 -6.54 -12.10 -19.46
N HIS A 61 -6.73 -13.16 -18.68
CA HIS A 61 -6.46 -14.55 -19.08
C HIS A 61 -7.71 -15.46 -18.99
N ILE A 62 -8.90 -14.89 -19.11
CA ILE A 62 -10.16 -15.63 -19.31
C ILE A 62 -10.77 -15.18 -20.64
#